data_AF-A0A6G1DVQ6-F1
#
_entry.id   AF-A0A6G1DVQ6-F1
#
_cell.length_a   1.000
_cell.length_b   1.000
_cell.length_c   1.000
_cell.angle_alpha   90.00
_cell.angle_beta   90.00
_cell.angle_gamma   90.00
#
_symmetry.space_group_name_H-M   'P 1'
#
loop_
_entity.id
_entity.type
_entity.pdbx_description
1 polymer ?
#
loop_
_entity_poly.entity_id
_entity_poly.type
_entity_poly.pdbx_seq_one_letter_code
_entity_poly.pdbx_strand_id
1 'polypeptide(L)'
;MDPRWRFSSSRLRDAYVALQTWKQEAIFFDPKNLTADWVGPEVCNYTGVFCAPLPWDRTSRRSLAYSPIARCTTSTPIVYAVCS
;
A
#
# COMPACT_ATOMS: atom_id res chain seq x y z
N MET A 1 10.89 -9.53 4.99
CA MET A 1 9.54 -10.14 4.90
C MET A 1 9.52 -11.35 5.80
N ASP A 2 8.52 -11.50 6.68
CA ASP A 2 8.34 -12.75 7.43
C ASP A 2 7.89 -13.87 6.46
N PRO A 3 8.60 -15.02 6.39
CA PRO A 3 8.23 -16.14 5.51
C PRO A 3 6.83 -16.72 5.78
N ARG A 4 6.23 -16.44 6.94
CA ARG A 4 4.90 -16.92 7.33
C ARG A 4 3.77 -16.10 6.71
N TRP A 5 4.04 -14.92 6.17
CA TRP A 5 3.00 -14.08 5.58
C TRP A 5 2.52 -14.62 4.25
N ARG A 6 1.20 -14.81 4.15
CA ARG A 6 0.51 -15.24 2.94
C ARG A 6 -0.31 -14.09 2.38
N PHE A 7 0.05 -13.64 1.19
CA PHE A 7 -0.72 -12.64 0.45
C PHE A 7 -1.78 -13.32 -0.39
N SER A 8 -2.99 -12.75 -0.44
CA SER A 8 -4.08 -13.30 -1.26
C SER A 8 -3.88 -13.09 -2.77
N SER A 9 -2.98 -12.19 -3.17
CA SER A 9 -2.53 -12.03 -4.56
C SER A 9 -1.08 -11.57 -4.63
N SER A 10 -0.38 -11.86 -5.73
CA SER A 10 0.97 -11.34 -6.01
C SER A 10 1.00 -9.81 -6.00
N ARG A 11 -0.07 -9.18 -6.47
CA ARG A 11 -0.17 -7.71 -6.52
C ARG A 11 -0.28 -7.07 -5.14
N LEU A 12 -0.89 -7.74 -4.16
CA LEU A 12 -0.84 -7.26 -2.76
C LEU A 12 0.55 -7.44 -2.15
N ARG A 13 1.28 -8.50 -2.50
CA ARG A 13 2.69 -8.65 -2.10
C ARG A 13 3.53 -7.51 -2.67
N ASP A 14 3.34 -7.16 -3.93
CA ASP A 14 4.08 -6.07 -4.58
C ASP A 14 3.70 -4.70 -3.98
N ALA A 15 2.40 -4.48 -3.70
CA ALA A 15 1.93 -3.29 -2.99
C ALA A 15 2.54 -3.19 -1.59
N TYR A 16 2.63 -4.30 -0.84
CA TYR A 16 3.30 -4.34 0.45
C TYR A 16 4.76 -3.90 0.32
N VAL A 17 5.51 -4.45 -0.65
CA VAL A 17 6.92 -4.07 -0.89
C VAL A 17 7.02 -2.56 -1.13
N ALA A 18 6.21 -2.02 -2.05
CA ALA A 18 6.22 -0.59 -2.37
C ALA A 18 5.91 0.29 -1.16
N LEU A 19 4.91 -0.08 -0.35
CA LEU A 19 4.55 0.66 0.86
C LEU A 19 5.63 0.61 1.94
N GLN A 20 6.32 -0.52 2.10
CA GLN A 20 7.44 -0.61 3.04
C GLN A 20 8.64 0.22 2.58
N THR A 21 8.98 0.17 1.29
CA THR A 21 10.01 1.04 0.72
C THR A 21 9.63 2.50 0.92
N TRP A 22 8.38 2.87 0.66
CA TRP A 22 7.93 4.25 0.89
C TRP A 22 8.03 4.66 2.36
N LYS A 23 7.61 3.78 3.28
CA LYS A 23 7.72 3.98 4.73
C LYS A 23 9.17 4.17 5.20
N GLN A 24 10.13 3.49 4.58
CA GLN A 24 11.54 3.58 4.96
C GLN A 24 12.24 4.80 4.33
N GLU A 25 11.98 5.06 3.05
CA GLU A 25 12.76 6.01 2.25
C GLU A 25 12.17 7.43 2.25
N ALA A 26 10.85 7.59 2.43
CA ALA A 26 10.21 8.90 2.30
C ALA A 26 9.45 9.37 3.54
N ILE A 27 9.13 8.48 4.49
CA ILE A 27 8.36 8.81 5.70
C ILE A 27 9.32 9.01 6.87
N PHE A 28 9.69 10.27 7.11
CA PHE A 28 10.60 10.63 8.20
C PHE A 28 9.87 11.18 9.44
N PHE A 29 8.61 11.61 9.29
CA PHE A 29 7.82 12.13 10.40
C PHE A 29 6.36 11.66 10.29
N ASP A 30 5.94 10.87 11.28
CA ASP A 30 4.59 10.30 11.40
C ASP A 30 4.00 10.59 12.80
N PRO A 31 3.66 11.85 13.12
CA PRO A 31 3.24 12.27 14.45
C PRO A 31 1.89 11.69 14.87
N LYS A 32 1.11 11.16 13.91
CA LYS A 32 -0.19 10.55 14.15
C LYS A 32 -0.15 9.03 14.07
N ASN A 33 1.04 8.43 13.93
CA ASN A 33 1.22 6.98 13.81
C ASN A 33 0.33 6.36 12.69
N LEU A 34 0.15 7.06 11.58
CA LEU A 34 -0.67 6.56 10.46
C LEU A 34 -0.06 5.31 9.81
N THR A 35 1.25 5.16 9.85
CA THR A 35 1.95 4.03 9.23
C THR A 35 2.19 2.90 10.23
N ALA A 36 1.73 3.03 11.47
CA ALA A 36 1.98 2.07 12.53
C ALA A 36 1.35 0.70 12.25
N ASP A 37 0.19 0.69 11.58
CA ASP A 37 -0.53 -0.52 11.19
C ASP A 37 -0.07 -1.10 9.84
N TRP A 38 0.95 -0.50 9.18
CA TRP A 38 1.53 -1.01 7.94
C TRP A 38 2.47 -2.19 8.20
N VAL A 39 1.93 -3.25 8.80
CA VAL A 39 2.64 -4.48 9.15
C VAL A 39 1.75 -5.68 8.83
N GLY A 40 2.32 -6.71 8.19
CA GLY A 40 1.61 -7.94 7.86
C GLY A 40 1.09 -8.02 6.43
N PRO A 41 0.40 -9.12 6.06
CA PRO A 41 -0.05 -9.33 4.69
C PRO A 41 -1.35 -8.59 4.33
N GLU A 42 -2.07 -8.05 5.32
CA GLU A 42 -3.39 -7.42 5.17
C GLU A 42 -3.30 -5.95 4.71
N VAL A 43 -2.69 -5.72 3.54
CA VAL A 43 -2.40 -4.38 2.99
C VAL A 43 -3.63 -3.49 2.86
N CYS A 44 -4.80 -4.07 2.58
CA CYS A 44 -6.05 -3.31 2.45
C CYS A 44 -6.60 -2.78 3.79
N ASN A 45 -6.10 -3.29 4.92
CA ASN A 45 -6.49 -2.83 6.25
C ASN A 45 -5.59 -1.72 6.79
N TYR A 46 -4.57 -1.32 6.03
CA TYR A 46 -3.65 -0.26 6.43
C TYR A 46 -4.34 1.10 6.40
N THR A 47 -4.04 1.92 7.41
CA THR A 47 -4.55 3.27 7.52
C THR A 47 -4.13 4.09 6.30
N GLY A 48 -5.11 4.67 5.61
CA GLY A 48 -4.90 5.48 4.40
C GLY A 48 -4.76 4.67 3.10
N VAL A 49 -4.76 3.34 3.13
CA VAL A 49 -4.74 2.49 1.94
C VAL A 49 -6.16 2.05 1.60
N PHE A 50 -6.56 2.23 0.34
CA PHE A 50 -7.88 1.84 -0.14
C PHE A 50 -7.77 0.84 -1.29
N CYS A 51 -8.40 -0.32 -1.09
CA CYS A 51 -8.49 -1.36 -2.09
C CYS A 51 -9.81 -1.30 -2.84
N ALA A 52 -9.79 -1.60 -4.14
CA ALA A 52 -10.98 -1.68 -4.98
C ALA A 52 -10.94 -2.96 -5.83
N PRO A 53 -12.12 -3.51 -6.21
CA PRO A 53 -12.19 -4.54 -7.23
C PRO A 53 -11.58 -4.03 -8.53
N LEU A 54 -10.96 -4.93 -9.30
CA LEU A 54 -10.57 -4.58 -10.65
C LEU A 54 -11.80 -4.28 -11.52
N PRO A 55 -11.77 -3.26 -12.39
CA PRO A 55 -12.69 -3.20 -13.51
C PRO A 55 -12.65 -4.53 -14.27
N TRP A 56 -13.84 -5.10 -14.44
CA TRP A 56 -14.05 -6.36 -15.14
C TRP A 56 -13.60 -6.21 -16.61
N ASP A 57 -12.44 -6.76 -16.94
CA ASP A 57 -12.02 -6.94 -18.32
C ASP A 57 -12.45 -8.34 -18.78
N ARG A 58 -13.43 -8.42 -19.70
CA ARG A 58 -13.95 -9.67 -20.28
C ARG A 58 -12.87 -10.52 -20.97
N THR A 59 -11.65 -10.00 -21.11
CA THR A 59 -10.54 -10.65 -21.79
C THR A 59 -9.49 -11.24 -20.84
N SER A 60 -9.54 -11.02 -19.53
CA SER A 60 -8.57 -11.62 -18.60
C SER A 60 -9.26 -12.55 -17.60
N ARG A 61 -9.01 -13.85 -17.75
CA ARG A 61 -9.24 -14.81 -16.66
C ARG A 61 -8.43 -14.34 -15.45
N ARG A 62 -9.15 -13.87 -14.42
CA ARG A 62 -8.70 -13.84 -13.04
C ARG A 62 -7.41 -13.04 -12.79
N SER A 63 -7.46 -11.74 -13.06
CA SER A 63 -6.57 -10.80 -12.39
C SER A 63 -7.35 -10.13 -11.27
N LEU A 64 -6.94 -10.26 -10.01
CA LEU A 64 -7.29 -9.34 -8.93
C LEU A 64 -6.13 -8.36 -8.82
N ALA A 65 -6.28 -7.18 -9.38
CA ALA A 65 -5.30 -6.11 -9.32
C ALA A 65 -5.80 -4.97 -8.47
N TYR A 66 -5.25 -4.94 -7.28
CA TYR A 66 -5.19 -3.73 -6.50
C TYR A 66 -4.28 -2.76 -7.28
N SER A 67 -4.83 -1.60 -7.62
CA SER A 67 -4.03 -0.45 -8.02
C SER A 67 -3.61 0.23 -6.72
N PRO A 68 -2.33 0.17 -6.32
CA PRO A 68 -1.86 0.96 -5.19
C PRO A 68 -1.72 2.39 -5.73
N ILE A 69 -2.83 3.11 -5.85
CA ILE A 69 -2.75 4.54 -6.11
C ILE A 69 -2.28 5.16 -4.80
N ALA A 70 -0.96 5.20 -4.59
CA ALA A 70 -0.33 6.22 -3.77
C ALA A 70 -0.50 7.54 -4.54
N ARG A 71 -1.69 8.13 -4.45
CA ARG A 71 -1.91 9.50 -4.90
C ARG A 71 -1.09 10.34 -3.93
N CYS A 72 0.03 10.91 -4.39
CA CYS A 72 0.72 11.96 -3.66
C CYS A 72 -0.23 13.17 -3.57
N THR A 73 -1.19 13.14 -2.65
CA THR A 73 -2.04 14.29 -2.37
C THR A 73 -1.22 15.22 -1.49
N THR A 74 -0.75 16.33 -2.04
CA THR A 74 -0.09 17.42 -1.31
C THR A 74 -1.05 18.19 -0.39
N SER A 75 -2.06 17.53 0.21
CA SER A 75 -3.04 18.19 1.09
C SER A 75 -3.51 17.33 2.27
N THR A 76 -2.67 16.43 2.77
CA THR A 76 -2.79 16.05 4.19
C THR A 76 -1.42 16.21 4.87
N PRO A 77 -1.30 17.03 5.92
CA PRO A 77 -0.02 17.36 6.57
C PRO A 77 0.50 16.22 7.46
N ILE A 78 0.05 14.99 7.24
CA ILE A 78 0.14 13.93 8.26
C ILE A 78 1.39 13.06 8.07
N VAL A 79 1.98 13.08 6.88
CA VAL A 79 3.24 12.41 6.59
C VAL A 79 4.03 13.33 5.67
N TYR A 80 5.11 13.94 6.15
CA TYR A 80 5.98 14.68 5.24
C TYR A 80 6.68 13.64 4.36
N ALA A 81 6.38 13.65 3.06
CA ALA A 81 7.09 12.89 2.04
C ALA A 81 7.84 13.89 1.16
N VAL A 82 9.17 13.84 1.18
CA VAL A 82 10.00 14.59 0.24
C VAL A 82 10.18 13.68 -0.97
N CYS A 83 9.57 14.05 -2.10
CA CYS A 83 9.96 13.49 -3.39
C CYS A 83 11.22 14.23 -3.84
N SER A 84 12.37 13.57 -3.85
CA SER A 84 13.59 14.03 -4.53
C SER A 84 13.93 13.09 -5.66
#